data_AF-A0A705WZN7-F1
#
_entry.id   AF-A0A705WZN7-F1
#
_cell.length_a   1.000
_cell.length_b   1.000
_cell.length_c   1.000
_cell.angle_alpha   90.00
_cell.angle_beta   90.00
_cell.angle_gamma   90.00
#
_symmetry.space_group_name_H-M   'P 1'
#
loop_
_entity.id
_entity.type
_entity.pdbx_description
1 polymer ?
#
loop_
_entity_poly.entity_id
_entity_poly.type
_entity_poly.pdbx_seq_one_letter_code
_entity_poly.pdbx_strand_id
1 'polypeptide(L)'
;MTKEMQNLALAPVGNLESYIRAANAWPMLSADEERALAERLHYQGDLEAAKTLILSHLRFVVHIARNYAGYGLPQADLIQEGNIGLMKAVRRFNPEVGVRLVSFAVHWIKAEIHEYVLRNWRIVKVATTKAQRKLFFNLRKTKQRLGWFNQDEVEMVAR
;
A
#
# COMPACT_ATOMS: atom_id res chain seq x y z
N MET A 1 7.06 -9.49 -26.47
CA MET A 1 6.94 -8.72 -25.21
C MET A 1 6.26 -7.34 -25.39
N THR A 2 5.74 -6.99 -26.58
CA THR A 2 5.29 -5.62 -26.90
C THR A 2 3.77 -5.39 -26.85
N LYS A 3 2.94 -6.43 -26.74
CA LYS A 3 1.46 -6.29 -26.78
C LYS A 3 0.80 -6.13 -25.41
N GLU A 4 1.35 -6.70 -24.34
CA GLU A 4 0.76 -6.57 -23.00
C GLU A 4 1.09 -5.24 -22.31
N MET A 5 2.25 -4.65 -22.61
CA MET A 5 2.63 -3.32 -22.08
C MET A 5 1.72 -2.19 -22.58
N GLN A 6 1.00 -2.39 -23.70
CA GLN A 6 0.04 -1.42 -24.24
C GLN A 6 -1.29 -1.40 -23.46
N ASN A 7 -1.61 -2.44 -22.68
CA ASN A 7 -2.92 -2.53 -22.02
C ASN A 7 -3.09 -1.60 -20.81
N LEU A 8 -2.01 -1.03 -20.27
CA LEU A 8 -2.14 -0.04 -19.18
C LEU A 8 -2.44 1.38 -19.69
N ALA A 9 -2.04 1.70 -20.93
CA ALA A 9 -2.37 2.97 -21.58
C ALA A 9 -3.80 2.98 -22.17
N LEU A 10 -4.46 1.82 -22.25
CA LEU A 10 -5.76 1.62 -22.88
C LEU A 10 -6.84 1.04 -21.94
N ALA A 11 -6.55 0.87 -20.65
CA ALA A 11 -7.59 0.59 -19.67
C ALA A 11 -8.54 1.79 -19.65
N PRO A 12 -9.87 1.61 -19.79
CA PRO A 12 -10.80 2.73 -19.85
C PRO A 12 -10.61 3.58 -18.60
N VAL A 13 -10.19 4.82 -18.82
CA VAL A 13 -9.68 5.81 -17.84
C VAL A 13 -10.78 6.27 -16.86
N GLY A 14 -11.85 5.50 -16.67
CA GLY A 14 -13.08 5.95 -16.02
C GLY A 14 -13.51 5.22 -14.74
N ASN A 15 -12.93 4.07 -14.38
CA ASN A 15 -13.41 3.31 -13.22
C ASN A 15 -12.29 2.64 -12.42
N LEU A 16 -12.28 2.88 -11.10
CA LEU A 16 -11.42 2.25 -10.10
C LEU A 16 -11.40 0.72 -10.20
N GLU A 17 -12.53 0.09 -10.51
CA GLU A 17 -12.62 -1.37 -10.66
C GLU A 17 -11.77 -1.89 -11.82
N SER A 18 -11.72 -1.15 -12.93
CA SER A 18 -10.88 -1.51 -14.09
C SER A 18 -9.40 -1.42 -13.73
N TYR A 19 -9.00 -0.40 -12.96
CA TYR A 19 -7.64 -0.31 -12.42
C TYR A 19 -7.31 -1.50 -11.50
N ILE A 20 -8.20 -1.83 -10.56
CA ILE A 20 -7.98 -2.95 -9.63
C ILE A 20 -7.86 -4.27 -10.38
N ARG A 21 -8.69 -4.50 -11.41
CA ARG A 21 -8.59 -5.68 -12.27
C ARG A 21 -7.24 -5.74 -12.98
N ALA A 22 -6.79 -4.63 -13.56
CA ALA A 22 -5.48 -4.56 -14.21
C ALA A 22 -4.33 -4.83 -13.22
N ALA A 23 -4.35 -4.22 -12.03
CA ALA A 23 -3.36 -4.44 -10.99
C ALA A 23 -3.30 -5.90 -10.51
N ASN A 24 -4.46 -6.59 -10.48
CA ASN A 24 -4.54 -8.00 -10.12
C ASN A 24 -4.09 -8.93 -11.26
N ALA A 25 -4.22 -8.52 -12.52
CA ALA A 25 -3.85 -9.34 -13.67
C ALA A 25 -2.32 -9.48 -13.88
N TRP A 26 -1.53 -8.51 -13.40
CA TRP A 26 -0.06 -8.55 -13.54
C TRP A 26 0.56 -9.79 -12.90
N PRO A 27 1.41 -10.57 -13.59
CA PRO A 27 2.04 -11.75 -13.01
C PRO A 27 2.83 -11.47 -11.73
N MET A 28 2.79 -12.40 -10.78
CA MET A 28 3.62 -12.31 -9.58
C MET A 28 5.03 -12.78 -9.91
N LEU A 29 6.03 -12.04 -9.44
CA LEU A 29 7.42 -12.44 -9.59
C LEU A 29 7.77 -13.54 -8.57
N SER A 30 8.49 -14.54 -9.04
CA SER A 30 9.23 -15.46 -8.19
C SER A 30 10.32 -14.71 -7.41
N ALA A 31 10.87 -15.34 -6.38
CA ALA A 31 11.95 -14.74 -5.59
C ALA A 31 13.20 -14.45 -6.45
N ASP A 32 13.51 -15.35 -7.39
CA ASP A 32 14.68 -15.23 -8.26
C ASP A 32 14.51 -14.12 -9.30
N GLU A 33 13.32 -14.01 -9.92
CA GLU A 33 12.99 -12.91 -10.84
C GLU A 33 13.03 -11.56 -10.14
N GLU A 34 12.45 -11.47 -8.94
CA GLU A 34 12.46 -10.25 -8.13
C GLU A 34 13.90 -9.83 -7.80
N ARG A 35 14.75 -10.79 -7.42
CA ARG A 35 16.16 -10.55 -7.13
C ARG A 35 16.91 -10.06 -8.37
N ALA A 36 16.77 -10.73 -9.51
CA ALA A 36 17.44 -10.35 -10.75
C ALA A 36 17.03 -8.94 -11.22
N LEU A 37 15.76 -8.60 -11.11
CA LEU A 37 15.27 -7.25 -11.43
C LEU A 37 15.79 -6.20 -10.43
N ALA A 38 15.83 -6.54 -9.14
CA ALA A 38 16.34 -5.65 -8.11
C ALA A 38 17.85 -5.39 -8.27
N GLU A 39 18.65 -6.40 -8.62
CA GLU A 39 20.08 -6.26 -8.89
C GLU A 39 20.32 -5.38 -10.14
N ARG A 40 19.56 -5.61 -11.23
CA ARG A 40 19.61 -4.74 -12.43
C ARG A 40 19.29 -3.29 -12.09
N LEU A 41 18.22 -3.06 -11.33
CA LEU A 41 17.88 -1.71 -10.88
C LEU A 41 18.99 -1.10 -10.01
N HIS A 42 19.49 -1.86 -9.03
CA HIS A 42 20.43 -1.35 -8.03
C HIS A 42 21.81 -1.01 -8.64
N TYR A 43 22.37 -1.91 -9.46
CA TYR A 43 23.72 -1.74 -10.01
C TYR A 43 23.76 -1.00 -11.35
N GLN A 44 22.69 -1.08 -12.15
CA GLN A 44 22.68 -0.55 -13.53
C GLN A 44 21.69 0.62 -13.70
N GLY A 45 20.85 0.91 -12.70
CA GLY A 45 19.83 1.96 -12.82
C GLY A 45 18.72 1.63 -13.81
N ASP A 46 18.47 0.34 -14.07
CA ASP A 46 17.53 -0.11 -15.09
C ASP A 46 16.07 0.26 -14.77
N LEU A 47 15.54 1.24 -15.53
CA LEU A 47 14.18 1.75 -15.35
C LEU A 47 13.09 0.74 -15.74
N GLU A 48 13.35 -0.15 -16.69
CA GLU A 48 12.39 -1.21 -17.04
C GLU A 48 12.33 -2.27 -15.95
N ALA A 49 13.45 -2.55 -15.28
CA ALA A 49 13.46 -3.38 -14.08
C ALA A 49 12.64 -2.75 -12.95
N ALA A 50 12.81 -1.45 -12.67
CA ALA A 50 11.98 -0.73 -11.71
C ALA A 50 10.49 -0.79 -12.05
N LYS A 51 10.14 -0.56 -13.31
CA LYS A 51 8.75 -0.63 -13.79
C LYS A 51 8.15 -2.01 -13.56
N THR A 52 8.89 -3.07 -13.89
CA THR A 52 8.42 -4.46 -13.70
C THR A 52 8.21 -4.80 -12.21
N LEU A 53 9.14 -4.35 -11.35
CA LEU A 53 9.01 -4.49 -9.89
C LEU A 53 7.77 -3.74 -9.37
N ILE A 54 7.50 -2.53 -9.86
CA ILE A 54 6.33 -1.74 -9.45
C ILE A 54 5.03 -2.42 -9.89
N LEU A 55 4.93 -2.79 -11.17
CA LEU A 55 3.70 -3.32 -11.77
C LEU A 55 3.27 -4.65 -11.13
N SER A 56 4.22 -5.55 -10.87
CA SER A 56 3.97 -6.83 -10.19
C SER A 56 3.46 -6.69 -8.75
N HIS A 57 3.66 -5.53 -8.13
CA HIS A 57 3.32 -5.26 -6.72
C HIS A 57 2.09 -4.36 -6.54
N LEU A 58 1.43 -3.89 -7.61
CA LEU A 58 0.26 -3.00 -7.52
C LEU A 58 -0.90 -3.64 -6.74
N ARG A 59 -1.15 -4.95 -6.92
CA ARG A 59 -2.17 -5.69 -6.13
C ARG A 59 -1.94 -5.60 -4.62
N PHE A 60 -0.68 -5.55 -4.19
CA PHE A 60 -0.32 -5.45 -2.78
C PHE A 60 -0.63 -4.06 -2.23
N VAL A 61 -0.38 -3.01 -3.03
CA VAL A 61 -0.79 -1.64 -2.69
C VAL A 61 -2.31 -1.55 -2.52
N VAL A 62 -3.07 -2.11 -3.47
CA VAL A 62 -4.54 -2.18 -3.39
C VAL A 62 -5.00 -2.87 -2.10
N HIS A 63 -4.38 -3.99 -1.75
CA HIS A 63 -4.66 -4.71 -0.50
C HIS A 63 -4.39 -3.84 0.74
N ILE A 64 -3.25 -3.15 0.80
CA ILE A 64 -2.92 -2.26 1.94
C ILE A 64 -3.92 -1.10 2.02
N ALA A 65 -4.20 -0.43 0.90
CA ALA A 65 -5.07 0.75 0.85
C ALA A 65 -6.49 0.44 1.34
N ARG A 66 -7.00 -0.78 1.16
CA ARG A 66 -8.32 -1.20 1.68
C ARG A 66 -8.42 -1.12 3.20
N ASN A 67 -7.32 -1.29 3.94
CA ASN A 67 -7.30 -1.16 5.40
C ASN A 67 -7.51 0.29 5.88
N TYR A 68 -7.41 1.26 4.97
CA TYR A 68 -7.64 2.68 5.23
C TYR A 68 -9.06 3.12 4.82
N ALA A 69 -9.94 2.17 4.48
CA ALA A 69 -11.33 2.47 4.21
C ALA A 69 -12.03 3.11 5.43
N GLY A 70 -12.99 3.98 5.11
CA GLY A 70 -13.87 4.62 6.09
C GLY A 70 -13.33 5.88 6.75
N TYR A 71 -12.10 6.32 6.46
CA TYR A 71 -11.66 7.69 6.81
C TYR A 71 -12.45 8.78 6.03
N GLY A 72 -13.33 8.38 5.10
CA GLY A 72 -14.12 9.29 4.27
C GLY A 72 -13.37 9.81 3.04
N LEU A 73 -12.20 9.21 2.75
CA LEU A 73 -11.36 9.56 1.61
C LEU A 73 -11.63 8.60 0.44
N PRO A 74 -11.54 9.07 -0.82
CA PRO A 74 -11.68 8.22 -1.99
C PRO A 74 -10.66 7.08 -1.99
N GLN A 75 -11.12 5.86 -2.25
CA GLN A 75 -10.25 4.67 -2.31
C GLN A 75 -9.19 4.79 -3.40
N ALA A 76 -9.52 5.44 -4.52
CA ALA A 76 -8.58 5.69 -5.61
C ALA A 76 -7.38 6.52 -5.13
N ASP A 77 -7.61 7.59 -4.38
CA ASP A 77 -6.53 8.45 -3.87
C ASP A 77 -5.62 7.69 -2.90
N LEU A 78 -6.21 6.89 -1.99
CA LEU A 78 -5.42 6.05 -1.07
C LEU A 78 -4.52 5.05 -1.82
N ILE A 79 -5.02 4.48 -2.93
CA ILE A 79 -4.23 3.59 -3.78
C ILE A 79 -3.11 4.36 -4.48
N GLN A 80 -3.39 5.55 -5.01
CA GLN A 80 -2.38 6.37 -5.69
C GLN A 80 -1.25 6.80 -4.75
N GLU A 81 -1.57 7.21 -3.53
CA GLU A 81 -0.58 7.55 -2.49
C GLU A 81 0.23 6.32 -2.09
N GLY A 82 -0.42 5.16 -1.98
CA GLY A 82 0.26 3.89 -1.78
C GLY A 82 1.22 3.54 -2.92
N ASN A 83 0.84 3.82 -4.17
CA ASN A 83 1.68 3.60 -5.36
C ASN A 83 2.91 4.50 -5.33
N ILE A 84 2.76 5.77 -4.90
CA ILE A 84 3.88 6.68 -4.66
C ILE A 84 4.82 6.10 -3.59
N GLY A 85 4.27 5.52 -2.53
CA GLY A 85 5.04 4.81 -1.50
C GLY A 85 5.82 3.62 -2.05
N LEU A 86 5.19 2.81 -2.90
CA LEU A 86 5.85 1.69 -3.58
C LEU A 86 6.98 2.18 -4.48
N MET A 87 6.78 3.23 -5.28
CA MET A 87 7.83 3.82 -6.12
C MET A 87 9.02 4.30 -5.28
N LYS A 88 8.75 4.96 -4.15
CA LYS A 88 9.76 5.41 -3.18
C LYS A 88 10.53 4.25 -2.55
N ALA A 89 9.86 3.11 -2.32
CA ALA A 89 10.47 1.89 -1.81
C ALA A 89 11.38 1.24 -2.86
N VAL A 90 10.87 1.03 -4.08
CA VAL A 90 11.62 0.40 -5.18
C VAL A 90 12.92 1.16 -5.47
N ARG A 91 12.88 2.50 -5.48
CA ARG A 91 14.08 3.33 -5.68
C ARG A 91 15.16 3.13 -4.60
N ARG A 92 14.78 2.71 -3.39
CA ARG A 92 15.68 2.58 -2.23
C ARG A 92 15.93 1.13 -1.83
N PHE A 93 15.39 0.18 -2.58
CA PHE A 93 15.50 -1.22 -2.25
C PHE A 93 16.93 -1.70 -2.51
N ASN A 94 17.52 -2.39 -1.54
CA ASN A 94 18.82 -3.03 -1.67
C ASN A 94 18.63 -4.55 -1.69
N PRO A 95 18.93 -5.25 -2.82
CA PRO A 95 18.81 -6.70 -2.92
C PRO A 95 19.76 -7.47 -2.01
N GLU A 96 20.89 -6.88 -1.59
CA GLU A 96 21.90 -7.53 -0.75
C GLU A 96 21.40 -7.83 0.67
N VAL A 97 20.35 -7.14 1.13
CA VAL A 97 19.74 -7.33 2.46
C VAL A 97 19.04 -8.69 2.56
N GLY A 98 18.74 -9.35 1.43
CA GLY A 98 18.18 -10.72 1.42
C GLY A 98 16.71 -10.80 1.86
N VAL A 99 15.98 -9.68 1.89
CA VAL A 99 14.54 -9.63 2.20
C VAL A 99 13.73 -9.43 0.93
N ARG A 100 12.50 -9.95 0.90
CA ARG A 100 11.55 -9.69 -0.20
C ARG A 100 11.19 -8.20 -0.28
N LEU A 101 10.99 -7.70 -1.50
CA LEU A 101 10.59 -6.31 -1.76
C LEU A 101 9.32 -5.93 -0.99
N VAL A 102 8.33 -6.84 -0.93
CA VAL A 102 7.07 -6.66 -0.18
C VAL A 102 7.32 -6.26 1.27
N SER A 103 8.24 -6.96 1.95
CA SER A 103 8.58 -6.74 3.37
C SER A 103 9.18 -5.35 3.61
N PHE A 104 9.93 -4.84 2.64
CA PHE A 104 10.47 -3.49 2.68
C PHE A 104 9.40 -2.45 2.32
N ALA A 105 8.68 -2.67 1.22
CA ALA A 105 7.74 -1.71 0.63
C ALA A 105 6.55 -1.40 1.53
N VAL A 106 6.07 -2.35 2.34
CA VAL A 106 4.90 -2.14 3.22
C VAL A 106 5.03 -0.90 4.13
N HIS A 107 6.24 -0.61 4.60
CA HIS A 107 6.49 0.52 5.50
C HIS A 107 6.36 1.85 4.75
N TRP A 108 6.89 1.93 3.53
CA TRP A 108 6.78 3.11 2.66
C TRP A 108 5.35 3.34 2.20
N ILE A 109 4.65 2.28 1.78
CA ILE A 109 3.24 2.35 1.35
C ILE A 109 2.37 2.89 2.49
N LYS A 110 2.50 2.32 3.70
CA LYS A 110 1.73 2.77 4.87
C LYS A 110 2.09 4.20 5.27
N ALA A 111 3.36 4.60 5.17
CA ALA A 111 3.80 5.94 5.53
C ALA A 111 3.17 7.01 4.62
N GLU A 112 3.17 6.80 3.30
CA GLU A 112 2.56 7.73 2.35
C GLU A 112 1.04 7.81 2.54
N ILE A 113 0.36 6.66 2.68
CA ILE A 113 -1.08 6.65 2.94
C ILE A 113 -1.41 7.34 4.27
N HIS A 114 -0.63 7.11 5.33
CA HIS A 114 -0.82 7.80 6.61
C HIS A 114 -0.69 9.32 6.48
N GLU A 115 0.33 9.79 5.76
CA GLU A 115 0.54 11.21 5.55
C GLU A 115 -0.62 11.83 4.77
N TYR A 116 -1.07 11.17 3.70
CA TYR A 116 -2.24 11.61 2.94
C TYR A 116 -3.50 11.66 3.81
N VAL A 117 -3.77 10.62 4.61
CA VAL A 117 -4.94 10.59 5.50
C VAL A 117 -4.90 11.76 6.49
N LEU A 118 -3.76 11.97 7.16
CA LEU A 118 -3.63 13.06 8.13
C LEU A 118 -3.80 14.44 7.48
N ARG A 119 -3.28 14.63 6.26
CA ARG A 119 -3.39 15.89 5.52
C ARG A 119 -4.78 16.13 4.97
N ASN A 120 -5.58 15.11 4.65
CA ASN A 120 -6.83 15.28 3.90
C ASN A 120 -8.09 14.87 4.67
N TRP A 121 -7.98 14.22 5.84
CA TRP A 121 -9.15 13.74 6.60
C TRP A 121 -10.10 14.87 7.03
N ARG A 122 -9.56 16.05 7.38
CA ARG A 122 -10.34 17.25 7.70
C ARG A 122 -9.62 18.51 7.21
N ILE A 123 -10.40 19.57 7.02
CA ILE A 123 -9.89 20.91 6.68
C ILE A 123 -8.96 21.39 7.79
N VAL A 124 -9.44 21.36 9.04
CA VAL A 124 -8.65 21.67 10.24
C VAL A 124 -7.71 20.52 10.53
N LYS A 125 -6.39 20.79 10.53
CA LYS A 125 -5.37 19.78 10.76
C LYS A 125 -5.30 19.43 12.24
N VAL A 126 -5.32 18.13 12.51
CA VAL A 126 -5.15 17.54 13.83
C VAL A 126 -3.99 16.55 13.77
N ALA A 127 -3.51 16.11 14.93
CA ALA A 127 -2.40 15.16 15.04
C ALA A 127 -1.07 15.66 14.42
N THR A 128 -0.63 16.83 14.88
CA THR A 128 0.65 17.43 14.47
C THR A 128 1.85 16.76 15.15
N THR A 129 1.64 16.11 16.31
CA THR A 129 2.72 15.42 17.04
C THR A 129 2.73 13.91 16.79
N LYS A 130 3.90 13.27 16.97
CA LYS A 130 4.06 11.81 16.81
C LYS A 130 3.09 11.01 17.71
N ALA A 131 2.90 11.47 18.95
CA ALA A 131 1.98 10.84 19.90
C ALA A 131 0.52 10.94 19.41
N GLN A 132 0.10 12.12 18.94
CA GLN A 132 -1.25 12.32 18.41
C GLN A 132 -1.48 11.53 17.11
N ARG A 133 -0.49 11.44 16.21
CA ARG A 133 -0.57 10.61 15.00
C ARG A 133 -0.81 9.15 15.35
N LYS A 134 -0.02 8.61 16.28
CA LYS A 134 -0.20 7.23 16.78
C LYS A 134 -1.59 7.03 17.38
N LEU A 135 -2.04 7.98 18.21
CA LEU A 135 -3.36 7.94 18.83
C LEU A 135 -4.47 7.96 17.78
N PHE A 136 -4.38 8.82 16.76
CA PHE A 136 -5.38 8.95 15.70
C PHE A 136 -5.64 7.62 14.96
N PHE A 137 -4.60 6.92 14.52
CA PHE A 137 -4.75 5.62 13.85
C PHE A 137 -5.21 4.52 14.83
N ASN A 138 -4.70 4.52 16.07
CA ASN A 138 -5.09 3.54 17.08
C ASN A 138 -6.55 3.66 17.51
N LEU A 139 -7.05 4.89 17.76
CA LEU A 139 -8.44 5.11 18.17
C LEU A 139 -9.43 4.56 17.15
N ARG A 140 -9.16 4.73 15.86
CA ARG A 140 -10.01 4.16 14.83
C ARG A 140 -9.97 2.64 14.80
N LYS A 141 -8.78 2.04 14.94
CA LYS A 141 -8.61 0.59 15.02
C LYS A 141 -9.40 0.03 16.21
N THR A 142 -9.33 0.67 17.38
CA THR A 142 -10.05 0.27 18.58
C THR A 142 -11.57 0.50 18.46
N LYS A 143 -12.00 1.54 17.72
CA LYS A 143 -13.44 1.80 17.51
C LYS A 143 -14.19 0.64 16.86
N GLN A 144 -13.53 -0.16 16.01
CA GLN A 144 -14.13 -1.37 15.45
C GLN A 144 -14.47 -2.43 16.51
N ARG A 145 -13.84 -2.36 17.69
CA ARG A 145 -14.05 -3.28 18.82
C ARG A 145 -15.03 -2.75 19.87
N LEU A 146 -15.66 -1.59 19.66
CA LEU A 146 -16.68 -1.01 20.58
C LEU A 146 -18.06 -1.68 20.42
N GLY A 147 -18.10 -2.95 20.03
CA GLY A 147 -19.32 -3.75 20.06
C GLY A 147 -19.73 -4.11 21.48
N TRP A 148 -20.85 -4.81 21.60
CA TRP A 148 -21.26 -5.44 22.86
C TRP A 148 -20.19 -6.44 23.30
N PHE A 149 -19.99 -6.58 24.61
CA PHE A 149 -19.09 -7.60 25.15
C PHE A 149 -19.42 -8.96 24.55
N ASN A 150 -18.39 -9.71 24.15
CA ASN A 150 -18.59 -11.12 23.85
C ASN A 150 -18.85 -11.89 25.16
N GLN A 151 -19.37 -13.11 25.06
CA GLN A 151 -19.78 -13.89 26.24
C GLN A 151 -18.60 -14.13 27.21
N ASP A 152 -17.39 -14.31 26.69
CA ASP A 152 -16.16 -14.48 27.47
C ASP A 152 -15.77 -13.20 28.25
N GLU A 153 -15.95 -12.01 27.65
CA GLU A 153 -15.70 -10.71 28.27
C GLU A 153 -16.78 -10.39 29.31
N VAL A 154 -18.04 -10.77 29.08
CA VAL A 154 -19.12 -10.66 30.08
C VAL A 154 -18.80 -11.51 31.29
N GLU A 155 -18.40 -12.77 31.10
CA GLU A 155 -18.03 -13.68 32.20
C GLU A 155 -16.81 -13.19 32.98
N MET A 156 -15.85 -12.54 32.31
CA MET A 156 -14.66 -11.98 32.95
C MET A 156 -14.97 -10.74 33.81
N VAL A 157 -15.90 -9.89 33.37
CA VAL A 157 -16.29 -8.66 34.10
C VAL A 157 -17.31 -8.96 35.20
N ALA A 158 -18.10 -10.03 35.07
CA ALA A 158 -19.10 -10.45 36.04
C ALA A 158 -18.54 -11.20 37.26
N ARG A 159 -17.23 -11.49 37.30
CA ARG A 159 -16.52 -12.04 38.46
C ARG A 159 -15.88 -10.94 39.29
#